data_AF-A0A948C6B0-F1
#
_entry.id   AF-A0A948C6B0-F1
#
_cell.length_a   1.000
_cell.length_b   1.000
_cell.length_c   1.000
_cell.angle_alpha   90.00
_cell.angle_beta   90.00
_cell.angle_gamma   90.00
#
_symmetry.space_group_name_H-M   'P 1'
#
loop_
_entity.id
_entity.type
_entity.pdbx_description
1 polymer ?
#
loop_
_entity_poly.entity_id
_entity_poly.type
_entity_poly.pdbx_seq_one_letter_code
_entity_poly.pdbx_strand_id
1 'polypeptide(L)'
;MKSKKLGKILGIIVASILLLIIIAMFSLNSFLKSEVFKKIVINRIETALNIPVEMGSFQTNIFSGVQINKFNIKNPTDFPEGYSVKTEAIILKYDL
;
A
#
# COMPACT_ATOMS: atom_id res chain seq x y z
N MET A 1 1.43 28.68 39.97
CA MET A 1 0.22 28.40 39.16
C MET A 1 0.44 28.41 37.64
N LYS A 2 1.52 29.00 37.10
CA LYS A 2 1.81 29.06 35.65
C LYS A 2 2.29 27.73 35.02
N SER A 3 3.08 26.92 35.74
CA SER A 3 3.62 25.63 35.25
C SER A 3 2.55 24.59 34.92
N LYS A 4 1.50 24.49 35.75
CA LYS A 4 0.37 23.56 35.53
C LYS A 4 -0.43 23.87 34.25
N LYS A 5 -0.49 25.15 33.83
CA LYS A 5 -1.17 25.56 32.59
C LYS A 5 -0.33 25.20 31.35
N LEU A 6 0.98 25.42 31.41
CA LEU A 6 1.94 25.03 30.37
C LEU A 6 1.97 23.51 30.14
N GLY A 7 1.99 22.71 31.22
CA GLY A 7 1.96 21.25 31.12
C GLY A 7 0.68 20.71 30.44
N LYS A 8 -0.49 21.31 30.72
CA LYS A 8 -1.75 20.95 30.07
C LYS A 8 -1.73 21.26 28.57
N ILE A 9 -1.20 22.42 28.18
CA ILE A 9 -1.10 22.81 26.77
C ILE A 9 -0.17 21.86 26.01
N LEU A 10 1.01 21.57 26.56
CA LEU A 10 1.93 20.57 26.01
C LEU A 10 1.28 19.20 25.88
N GLY A 11 0.54 18.76 26.91
CA GLY A 11 -0.20 17.50 26.88
C GLY A 11 -1.23 17.45 25.76
N ILE A 12 -1.99 18.53 25.55
CA ILE A 12 -2.99 18.62 24.46
C ILE A 12 -2.30 18.59 23.10
N ILE A 13 -1.16 19.27 22.94
CA ILE A 13 -0.40 19.27 21.68
C ILE A 13 0.08 17.86 21.36
N VAL A 14 0.71 17.17 22.31
CA VAL A 14 1.19 15.80 22.11
C VAL A 14 0.03 14.85 21.80
N ALA A 15 -1.08 14.94 22.54
CA ALA A 15 -2.26 14.13 22.28
C ALA A 15 -2.85 14.39 20.88
N SER A 16 -2.90 15.66 20.45
CA SER A 16 -3.36 16.05 19.12
C SER A 16 -2.47 15.48 18.02
N ILE A 17 -1.15 15.52 18.19
CA ILE A 17 -0.19 14.96 17.23
C ILE A 17 -0.36 13.44 17.12
N LEU A 18 -0.46 12.73 18.26
CA LEU A 18 -0.69 11.28 18.26
C LEU A 18 -2.00 10.92 17.54
N LEU A 19 -3.06 11.70 17.76
CA LEU A 19 -4.34 11.50 17.09
C LEU A 19 -4.21 11.66 15.56
N LEU A 20 -3.49 12.69 15.10
CA LEU A 20 -3.25 12.92 13.68
C LEU A 20 -2.45 11.76 13.05
N ILE A 21 -1.45 11.22 13.75
CA ILE A 21 -0.68 10.07 13.28
C ILE A 21 -1.58 8.85 13.10
N ILE A 22 -2.45 8.56 14.07
CA ILE A 22 -3.40 7.44 13.99
C ILE A 22 -4.33 7.59 12.79
N ILE A 23 -4.89 8.79 12.58
CA ILE A 23 -5.78 9.09 11.45
C ILE A 23 -5.03 8.93 10.12
N ALA A 24 -3.78 9.40 10.04
CA ALA A 24 -2.95 9.28 8.85
C ALA A 24 -2.65 7.81 8.53
N MET A 25 -2.27 7.00 9.54
CA MET A 25 -2.03 5.57 9.37
C MET A 25 -3.28 4.83 8.88
N PHE A 26 -4.45 5.14 9.46
CA PHE A 26 -5.71 4.52 9.06
C PHE A 26 -6.10 4.90 7.62
N SER A 27 -6.00 6.20 7.28
CA SER A 27 -6.33 6.70 5.95
C SER A 27 -5.41 6.13 4.88
N LEU A 28 -4.10 6.02 5.17
CA LEU A 28 -3.13 5.42 4.26
C LEU A 28 -3.43 3.94 4.04
N ASN A 29 -3.71 3.17 5.09
CA ASN A 29 -4.08 1.76 4.96
C ASN A 29 -5.34 1.57 4.10
N SER A 30 -6.36 2.41 4.29
CA SER A 30 -7.58 2.41 3.48
C SER A 30 -7.27 2.75 2.01
N PHE A 31 -6.46 3.77 1.77
CA PHE A 31 -6.06 4.18 0.43
C PHE A 31 -5.27 3.09 -0.31
N LEU A 32 -4.32 2.43 0.36
CA LEU A 32 -3.52 1.34 -0.23
C LEU A 32 -4.38 0.14 -0.66
N LYS A 33 -5.48 -0.12 0.05
CA LYS A 33 -6.44 -1.17 -0.28
C LYS A 33 -7.46 -0.77 -1.35
N SER A 34 -7.47 0.49 -1.76
CA SER A 34 -8.43 1.00 -2.73
C SER A 34 -8.12 0.53 -4.16
N GLU A 35 -9.17 0.38 -4.95
CA GLU A 35 -9.05 0.11 -6.40
C GLU A 35 -8.31 1.22 -7.14
N VAL A 36 -8.32 2.46 -6.63
CA VAL A 36 -7.61 3.60 -7.21
C VAL A 36 -6.11 3.38 -7.13
N PHE A 37 -5.59 3.00 -5.96
CA PHE A 37 -4.17 2.71 -5.79
C PHE A 37 -3.73 1.57 -6.69
N LYS A 38 -4.51 0.49 -6.73
CA LYS A 38 -4.27 -0.65 -7.62
C LYS A 38 -4.16 -0.22 -9.08
N LYS A 39 -5.09 0.59 -9.58
CA LYS A 39 -5.05 1.11 -10.96
C LYS A 39 -3.80 1.94 -11.24
N ILE A 40 -3.37 2.78 -10.29
CA ILE A 40 -2.14 3.58 -10.42
C ILE A 40 -0.93 2.67 -10.53
N VAL A 41 -0.84 1.64 -9.70
CA VAL A 41 0.28 0.68 -9.72
C VAL A 41 0.29 -0.12 -11.02
N ILE A 42 -0.84 -0.71 -11.43
CA ILE A 42 -0.95 -1.44 -12.70
C ILE A 42 -0.51 -0.55 -13.86
N ASN A 43 -1.08 0.65 -13.98
CA ASN A 43 -0.76 1.56 -15.08
C ASN A 43 0.74 1.91 -15.12
N ARG A 44 1.38 2.14 -13.96
CA ARG A 44 2.82 2.40 -13.90
C ARG A 44 3.65 1.19 -14.32
N ILE A 45 3.26 -0.01 -13.90
CA ILE A 45 3.97 -1.24 -14.27
C ILE A 45 3.79 -1.51 -15.77
N GLU A 46 2.58 -1.42 -16.30
CA GLU A 46 2.29 -1.60 -17.72
C GLU A 46 3.03 -0.57 -18.57
N THR A 47 3.09 0.70 -18.14
CA THR A 47 3.87 1.74 -18.85
C THR A 47 5.37 1.44 -18.83
N ALA A 48 5.90 0.91 -17.72
CA ALA A 48 7.32 0.62 -17.58
C ALA A 48 7.76 -0.66 -18.32
N LEU A 49 6.91 -1.69 -18.32
CA LEU A 49 7.20 -2.98 -18.93
C LEU A 49 6.67 -3.11 -20.37
N ASN A 50 5.78 -2.20 -20.79
CA ASN A 50 5.07 -2.24 -22.07
C ASN A 50 4.33 -3.56 -22.32
N ILE A 51 3.85 -4.19 -21.25
CA ILE A 51 3.20 -5.51 -21.25
C ILE A 51 1.97 -5.45 -20.33
N PRO A 52 0.83 -6.08 -20.68
CA PRO A 52 -0.36 -6.05 -19.85
C PRO A 52 -0.17 -6.84 -18.55
N VAL A 53 -0.63 -6.27 -17.44
CA VAL A 53 -0.47 -6.85 -16.10
C VAL A 53 -1.82 -6.96 -15.41
N GLU A 54 -2.10 -8.15 -14.89
CA GLU A 54 -3.25 -8.38 -14.03
C GLU A 54 -2.79 -8.45 -12.58
N MET A 55 -3.48 -7.69 -11.74
CA MET A 55 -3.29 -7.73 -10.29
C MET A 55 -4.63 -8.01 -9.64
N GLY A 56 -4.65 -8.93 -8.66
CA GLY A 56 -5.80 -9.20 -7.82
C GLY A 56 -5.94 -8.17 -6.69
N SER A 57 -5.97 -8.65 -5.44
CA SER A 57 -6.09 -7.80 -4.26
C SER A 57 -4.74 -7.42 -3.68
N PHE A 58 -4.66 -6.20 -3.16
CA PHE A 58 -3.49 -5.69 -2.45
C PHE A 58 -3.79 -5.68 -0.95
N GLN A 59 -2.98 -6.39 -0.17
CA GLN A 59 -3.07 -6.46 1.27
C GLN A 59 -1.81 -5.90 1.89
N THR A 60 -1.99 -4.95 2.79
CA THR A 60 -0.89 -4.38 3.56
C THR A 60 -1.10 -4.68 5.03
N ASN A 61 -0.01 -5.06 5.68
CA ASN A 61 0.08 -5.13 7.11
C ASN A 61 1.34 -4.38 7.53
N ILE A 62 1.13 -3.31 8.30
CA ILE A 62 2.18 -2.39 8.73
C ILE A 62 3.30 -3.12 9.49
N PHE A 63 3.02 -4.28 10.10
CA PHE A 63 3.99 -5.05 10.85
C PHE A 63 4.56 -6.26 10.11
N SER A 64 3.89 -6.75 9.06
CA SER A 64 4.29 -8.00 8.38
C SER A 64 4.61 -7.84 6.90
N GLY A 65 4.43 -6.65 6.34
CA GLY A 65 4.78 -6.32 4.96
C GLY A 65 3.57 -6.22 4.03
N VAL A 66 3.78 -6.60 2.78
CA VAL A 66 2.85 -6.38 1.66
C VAL A 66 2.61 -7.69 0.93
N GLN A 67 1.35 -8.01 0.67
CA GLN A 67 0.95 -9.15 -0.12
C GLN A 67 0.11 -8.69 -1.32
N ILE A 68 0.51 -9.11 -2.50
CA ILE A 68 -0.20 -8.89 -3.75
C ILE A 68 -0.73 -10.24 -4.22
N ASN A 69 -2.05 -10.40 -4.26
CA ASN A 69 -2.67 -11.63 -4.74
C ASN A 69 -2.87 -11.57 -6.25
N LYS A 70 -2.72 -12.71 -6.92
CA LYS A 70 -2.94 -12.91 -8.37
C LYS A 70 -2.19 -11.87 -9.19
N PHE A 71 -0.87 -11.87 -9.10
CA PHE A 71 -0.02 -11.02 -9.94
C PHE A 71 0.38 -11.82 -11.17
N ASN A 72 -0.20 -11.48 -12.32
CA ASN A 72 0.06 -12.15 -13.57
C ASN A 72 0.55 -11.13 -14.61
N ILE A 73 1.63 -11.48 -15.30
CA ILE A 73 2.13 -10.73 -16.45
C ILE A 73 1.71 -11.50 -17.69
N LYS A 74 0.89 -10.88 -18.54
CA LYS A 74 0.47 -11.50 -19.81
C LYS A 74 1.65 -11.54 -20.77
N ASN A 75 1.58 -12.45 -21.72
CA ASN A 75 2.53 -12.40 -22.84
C ASN A 75 2.35 -11.09 -23.63
N PRO A 76 3.44 -10.55 -24.21
CA PRO A 76 3.34 -9.48 -25.20
C PRO A 76 2.43 -9.90 -26.36
N THR A 77 1.84 -8.94 -27.07
CA THR A 77 0.89 -9.19 -28.18
C THR A 77 1.44 -10.03 -29.32
N ASP A 78 2.77 -10.11 -29.47
CA ASP A 78 3.44 -10.87 -30.52
C ASP A 78 3.68 -12.35 -30.14
N PHE A 79 3.26 -12.77 -28.93
CA PHE A 79 3.45 -14.11 -28.41
C PHE A 79 2.12 -14.86 -28.27
N PRO A 80 2.14 -16.22 -28.22
CA PRO A 80 0.93 -17.02 -28.01
C PRO A 80 0.16 -16.60 -26.76
N GLU A 81 -1.16 -16.73 -26.79
CA GLU A 81 -2.02 -16.40 -25.66
C GLU A 81 -1.56 -17.12 -24.38
N GLY A 82 -1.45 -16.37 -23.28
CA GLY A 82 -0.98 -16.90 -22.01
C GLY A 82 -0.33 -15.87 -21.10
N TYR A 83 0.36 -16.36 -20.08
CA TYR A 83 1.05 -15.56 -19.08
C TYR A 83 2.54 -15.88 -19.09
N SER A 84 3.38 -14.85 -19.13
CA SER A 84 4.83 -14.98 -18.94
C SER A 84 5.15 -15.25 -17.47
N VAL A 85 4.39 -14.63 -16.57
CA VAL A 85 4.47 -14.85 -15.13
C VAL A 85 3.05 -15.04 -14.61
N LYS A 86 2.81 -16.14 -13.91
CA LYS A 86 1.52 -16.42 -13.26
C LYS A 86 1.77 -16.79 -11.81
N THR A 87 1.34 -15.93 -10.90
CA THR A 87 1.64 -16.09 -9.48
C THR A 87 0.38 -15.92 -8.65
N GLU A 88 0.13 -16.86 -7.74
CA GLU A 88 -1.01 -16.79 -6.83
C GLU A 88 -0.89 -15.67 -5.81
N ALA A 89 0.32 -15.46 -5.27
CA ALA A 89 0.64 -14.32 -4.41
C ALA A 89 2.12 -13.95 -4.47
N ILE A 90 2.39 -12.65 -4.49
CA ILE A 90 3.71 -12.08 -4.19
C ILE A 90 3.66 -11.55 -2.76
N ILE A 91 4.55 -12.03 -1.91
CA ILE A 91 4.61 -11.64 -0.50
C ILE A 91 5.98 -11.00 -0.23
N LEU A 92 5.98 -9.70 0.02
CA LEU A 92 7.11 -9.01 0.62
C LEU A 92 6.91 -8.97 2.13
N LYS A 93 7.83 -9.56 2.89
CA LYS A 93 7.85 -9.48 4.35
C LYS A 93 8.94 -8.53 4.80
N TYR A 94 8.74 -7.88 5.93
CA TYR A 94 9.84 -7.21 6.62
C TYR A 94 10.72 -8.28 7.29
N ASP A 95 12.03 -8.13 7.14
CA ASP A 95 13.02 -8.85 7.93
C ASP A 95 13.33 -7.97 9.15
N LEU A 96 12.67 -8.26 10.27
CA LEU A 96 12.70 -7.47 11.51
C LEU A 96 13.37 -8.27 12.63
#